data_AF-A0A2S2PQV3-F1
#
_entry.id   AF-A0A2S2PQV3-F1
#
_cell.length_a   1.000
_cell.length_b   1.000
_cell.length_c   1.000
_cell.angle_alpha   90.00
_cell.angle_beta   90.00
_cell.angle_gamma   90.00
#
_symmetry.space_group_name_H-M   'P 1'
#
loop_
_entity.id
_entity.type
_entity.pdbx_description
1 polymer ?
#
loop_
_entity_poly.entity_id
_entity_poly.type
_entity_poly.pdbx_seq_one_letter_code
_entity_poly.pdbx_strand_id
1 'polypeptide(L)'
;MSHNLTGIKDINEDILPPEKRIQSLLLLSSKIELNTNIAARKYYRSGREMISMADVYTKENNLEQAYILYMRFMTLFLETINEHPDYKNVPIEERNLNYRALREVLPIAENIKTKLLEQYSTEYELYQERKALQEFKEKREKKLLSLEKNDAPSIQNDTQKHLNTISNNTTVPELNNTYLNNPTSFELRPSDHSDHNLINFNELDDNTLPSNSKIQFNQSTKPMLYKNTTSPYNLRQIIVPGNLTKRFLEQAQRNTFNNLETCGILAGKL
;
A
#
# COMPACT_ATOMS: atom_id res chain seq x y z
N MET A 1 -17.17 -17.42 11.69
CA MET A 1 -15.70 -17.61 11.67
C MET A 1 -15.19 -17.08 10.34
N SER A 2 -14.88 -15.80 10.26
CA SER A 2 -14.39 -15.12 9.06
C SER A 2 -13.11 -14.37 9.43
N HIS A 3 -11.97 -15.01 9.16
CA HIS A 3 -10.67 -14.37 9.34
C HIS A 3 -10.41 -13.43 8.15
N ASN A 4 -10.64 -12.14 8.37
CA ASN A 4 -10.05 -11.08 7.59
C ASN A 4 -8.54 -11.03 7.90
N LEU A 5 -7.71 -11.48 6.96
CA LEU A 5 -6.28 -11.22 6.96
C LEU A 5 -5.99 -10.03 6.03
N THR A 6 -6.08 -8.83 6.58
CA THR A 6 -5.41 -7.64 6.05
C THR A 6 -5.01 -6.79 7.26
N GLY A 7 -3.90 -7.19 7.87
CA GLY A 7 -3.25 -6.44 8.93
C GLY A 7 -1.80 -6.25 8.53
N ILE A 8 -1.48 -5.05 8.07
CA ILE A 8 -0.13 -4.51 7.95
C ILE A 8 0.54 -4.73 9.31
N LYS A 9 1.57 -5.58 9.36
CA LYS A 9 2.43 -5.79 10.52
C LYS A 9 3.82 -5.26 10.19
N ASP A 10 4.06 -3.99 10.51
CA ASP A 10 5.41 -3.42 10.58
C ASP A 10 6.08 -3.80 11.90
N ILE A 11 6.55 -5.04 12.11
CA ILE A 11 7.51 -5.36 13.21
C ILE A 11 8.30 -6.65 12.90
N ASN A 12 9.61 -6.54 12.61
CA ASN A 12 10.60 -7.65 12.54
C ASN A 12 10.26 -8.81 11.57
N GLU A 13 10.16 -8.55 10.27
CA GLU A 13 9.97 -9.63 9.30
C GLU A 13 11.33 -10.12 8.79
N ASP A 14 11.71 -11.35 9.16
CA ASP A 14 12.82 -12.05 8.51
C ASP A 14 12.55 -12.08 7.01
N ILE A 15 13.35 -11.34 6.23
CA ILE A 15 13.23 -11.31 4.78
C ILE A 15 13.42 -12.74 4.27
N LEU A 16 12.38 -13.28 3.63
CA LEU A 16 12.40 -14.64 3.11
C LEU A 16 13.43 -14.77 1.98
N PRO A 17 14.06 -15.96 1.84
CA PRO A 17 14.89 -16.26 0.68
C PRO A 17 14.15 -15.99 -0.64
N PRO A 18 14.84 -15.52 -1.69
CA PRO A 18 14.23 -15.14 -2.97
C PRO A 18 13.30 -16.20 -3.55
N GLU A 19 13.73 -17.46 -3.52
CA GLU A 19 12.97 -18.60 -4.04
C GLU A 19 11.64 -18.80 -3.32
N LYS A 20 11.62 -18.65 -1.98
CA LYS A 20 10.40 -18.78 -1.17
C LYS A 20 9.42 -17.65 -1.46
N ARG A 21 9.91 -16.44 -1.73
CA ARG A 21 9.06 -15.32 -2.14
C ARG A 21 8.40 -15.59 -3.48
N ILE A 22 9.15 -16.05 -4.49
CA ILE A 22 8.59 -16.45 -5.78
C ILE A 22 7.56 -17.59 -5.63
N GLN A 23 7.85 -18.59 -4.79
CA GLN A 23 6.90 -19.66 -4.49
C GLN A 23 5.61 -19.14 -3.84
N SER A 24 5.70 -18.14 -2.96
CA SER A 24 4.51 -17.51 -2.37
C SER A 24 3.65 -16.81 -3.41
N LEU A 25 4.26 -16.13 -4.40
CA LEU A 25 3.53 -15.54 -5.53
C LEU A 25 2.85 -16.62 -6.38
N LEU A 26 3.54 -17.73 -6.63
CA LEU A 26 2.98 -18.86 -7.37
C LEU A 26 1.76 -19.46 -6.64
N LEU A 27 1.87 -19.64 -5.32
CA LEU A 27 0.76 -20.13 -4.49
C LEU A 27 -0.44 -19.17 -4.51
N LEU A 28 -0.19 -17.85 -4.50
CA LEU A 28 -1.26 -16.86 -4.64
C LEU A 28 -1.95 -16.95 -6.01
N SER A 29 -1.18 -17.23 -7.06
CA SER A 29 -1.71 -17.35 -8.42
C SER A 29 -2.50 -18.65 -8.67
N SER A 30 -2.14 -19.77 -8.03
CA SER A 30 -2.79 -21.07 -8.21
C SER A 30 -4.14 -21.19 -7.49
N LYS A 31 -4.46 -20.27 -6.59
CA LYS A 31 -5.73 -20.21 -5.87
C LYS A 31 -6.87 -19.73 -6.78
N ILE A 32 -7.26 -20.53 -7.76
CA ILE A 32 -8.38 -20.26 -8.68
C ILE A 32 -9.37 -21.40 -8.59
N GLU A 33 -10.58 -21.10 -8.12
CA GLU A 33 -11.69 -22.05 -8.14
C GLU A 33 -12.56 -21.77 -9.37
N LEU A 34 -12.74 -22.80 -10.21
CA LEU A 34 -13.67 -22.72 -11.33
C LEU A 34 -15.11 -22.86 -10.82
N ASN A 35 -15.89 -21.81 -11.01
CA ASN A 35 -17.33 -21.86 -10.77
C ASN A 35 -18.03 -22.48 -11.98
N THR A 36 -18.59 -23.68 -11.79
CA THR A 36 -19.30 -24.46 -12.82
C THR A 36 -20.66 -23.87 -13.21
N ASN A 37 -21.21 -22.94 -12.42
CA ASN A 37 -22.45 -22.24 -12.77
C ASN A 37 -22.23 -21.14 -13.83
N ILE A 38 -20.97 -20.81 -14.13
CA ILE A 38 -20.59 -19.78 -15.10
C ILE A 38 -20.11 -20.50 -16.36
N ALA A 39 -20.77 -20.28 -17.50
CA ALA A 39 -20.37 -20.90 -18.76
C ALA A 39 -18.87 -20.70 -19.06
N ALA A 40 -18.18 -21.78 -19.47
CA ALA A 40 -16.74 -21.80 -19.76
C ALA A 40 -16.27 -20.62 -20.64
N ARG A 41 -17.10 -20.25 -21.64
CA ARG A 41 -16.85 -19.13 -22.55
C ARG A 41 -16.62 -17.79 -21.85
N LYS A 42 -17.26 -17.54 -20.70
CA LYS A 42 -17.09 -16.28 -19.95
C LYS A 42 -15.68 -16.16 -19.39
N TYR A 43 -15.04 -17.27 -19.01
CA TYR A 43 -13.65 -17.25 -18.55
C TYR A 43 -12.70 -16.78 -19.65
N TYR A 44 -12.94 -17.10 -20.92
CA TYR A 44 -12.13 -16.61 -22.05
C TYR A 44 -12.18 -15.09 -22.21
N ARG A 45 -13.31 -14.46 -21.85
CA ARG A 45 -13.40 -13.00 -21.79
C ARG A 45 -12.60 -12.47 -20.59
N SER A 46 -12.84 -13.03 -19.40
CA SER A 46 -12.09 -12.67 -18.20
C SER A 46 -10.57 -12.85 -18.36
N GLY A 47 -10.14 -13.85 -19.12
CA GLY A 47 -8.73 -14.10 -19.42
C GLY A 47 -8.07 -12.97 -20.19
N ARG A 48 -8.79 -12.33 -21.12
CA ARG A 48 -8.27 -11.14 -21.83
C ARG A 48 -8.11 -9.96 -20.89
N GLU A 49 -9.05 -9.78 -19.97
CA GLU A 49 -8.94 -8.76 -18.94
C GLU A 49 -7.78 -9.04 -17.97
N MET A 50 -7.52 -10.30 -17.62
CA MET A 50 -6.35 -10.67 -16.80
C MET A 50 -5.03 -10.27 -17.50
N ILE A 51 -4.88 -10.55 -18.79
CA ILE A 51 -3.71 -10.13 -19.57
C ILE A 51 -3.62 -8.60 -19.62
N SER A 52 -4.72 -7.92 -19.94
CA SER A 52 -4.77 -6.46 -19.99
C SER A 52 -4.32 -5.82 -18.67
N MET A 53 -4.76 -6.37 -17.54
CA MET A 53 -4.34 -5.90 -16.22
C MET A 53 -2.89 -6.24 -15.89
N ALA A 54 -2.40 -7.42 -16.30
CA ALA A 54 -1.00 -7.77 -16.14
C ALA A 54 -0.09 -6.83 -16.94
N ASP A 55 -0.49 -6.43 -18.15
CA ASP A 55 0.23 -5.46 -18.97
C ASP A 55 0.30 -4.07 -18.29
N VAL A 56 -0.79 -3.65 -17.64
CA VAL A 56 -0.83 -2.40 -16.87
C VAL A 56 0.14 -2.47 -15.68
N TYR A 57 0.09 -3.54 -14.88
CA TYR A 57 1.02 -3.69 -13.75
C TYR A 57 2.48 -3.77 -14.20
N THR A 58 2.75 -4.38 -15.35
CA THR A 58 4.09 -4.42 -15.94
C THR A 58 4.58 -3.00 -16.29
N LYS A 59 3.70 -2.16 -16.86
CA LYS A 59 4.02 -0.75 -17.18
C LYS A 59 4.22 0.11 -15.93
N GLU A 60 3.51 -0.20 -14.85
CA GLU A 60 3.64 0.45 -13.54
C GLU A 60 4.83 -0.08 -12.72
N ASN A 61 5.61 -1.02 -13.27
CA ASN A 61 6.71 -1.70 -12.59
C ASN A 61 6.29 -2.47 -11.32
N ASN A 62 5.01 -2.81 -11.20
CA ASN A 62 4.50 -3.71 -10.18
C ASN A 62 4.63 -5.16 -10.67
N LEU A 63 5.87 -5.65 -10.64
CA LEU A 63 6.23 -6.95 -11.21
C LEU A 63 5.59 -8.12 -10.46
N GLU A 64 5.37 -8.01 -9.15
CA GLU A 64 4.74 -9.05 -8.33
C GLU A 64 3.30 -9.30 -8.77
N GLN A 65 2.49 -8.24 -8.89
CA GLN A 65 1.10 -8.36 -9.31
C GLN A 65 0.98 -8.78 -10.78
N ALA A 66 1.86 -8.26 -11.65
CA ALA A 66 1.94 -8.70 -13.04
C ALA A 66 2.21 -10.20 -13.14
N TYR A 67 3.21 -10.70 -12.39
CA TYR A 67 3.56 -12.11 -12.34
C TYR A 67 2.39 -12.97 -11.85
N ILE A 68 1.74 -12.57 -10.74
CA ILE A 68 0.56 -13.28 -10.20
C ILE A 68 -0.53 -13.40 -11.27
N LEU A 69 -0.85 -12.31 -11.98
CA LEU A 69 -1.92 -12.33 -12.99
C LEU A 69 -1.56 -13.17 -14.21
N TYR A 70 -0.33 -13.10 -14.73
CA TYR A 70 0.10 -13.96 -15.84
C TYR A 70 0.11 -15.43 -15.43
N MET A 71 0.63 -15.76 -14.24
CA MET A 71 0.58 -17.13 -13.72
C MET A 71 -0.86 -17.61 -13.54
N ARG A 72 -1.75 -16.77 -13.01
CA ARG A 72 -3.17 -17.07 -12.86
C ARG A 72 -3.85 -17.32 -14.20
N PHE A 73 -3.55 -16.52 -15.22
CA PHE A 73 -4.02 -16.76 -16.58
C PHE A 73 -3.53 -18.11 -17.13
N MET A 74 -2.23 -18.40 -16.98
CA MET A 74 -1.66 -19.67 -17.44
C MET A 74 -2.25 -20.88 -16.72
N THR A 75 -2.31 -20.88 -15.39
CA THR A 75 -2.93 -21.95 -14.59
C THR A 75 -4.40 -22.13 -14.97
N LEU A 76 -5.15 -21.02 -15.15
CA LEU A 76 -6.55 -21.10 -15.55
C LEU A 76 -6.71 -21.89 -16.85
N PHE A 77 -5.94 -21.56 -17.89
CA PHE A 77 -6.17 -22.12 -19.23
C PHE A 77 -5.34 -23.35 -19.60
N LEU A 78 -4.24 -23.63 -18.88
CA LEU A 78 -3.44 -24.85 -19.08
C LEU A 78 -3.96 -26.01 -18.23
N GLU A 79 -4.40 -25.72 -17.00
CA GLU A 79 -4.74 -26.76 -16.02
C GLU A 79 -6.25 -26.79 -15.79
N THR A 80 -6.81 -25.69 -15.27
CA THR A 80 -8.15 -25.76 -14.66
C THR A 80 -9.30 -25.81 -15.66
N ILE A 81 -9.27 -25.03 -16.75
CA ILE A 81 -10.43 -24.84 -17.64
C ILE A 81 -10.88 -26.14 -18.33
N ASN A 82 -9.96 -27.08 -18.50
CA ASN A 82 -10.21 -28.37 -19.14
C ASN A 82 -11.14 -29.26 -18.30
N GLU A 83 -11.25 -29.01 -17.00
CA GLU A 83 -12.13 -29.72 -16.07
C GLU A 83 -13.57 -29.20 -16.10
N HIS A 84 -13.83 -28.05 -16.72
CA HIS A 84 -15.15 -27.44 -16.76
C HIS A 84 -16.13 -28.26 -17.64
N PRO A 85 -17.36 -28.57 -17.20
CA PRO A 85 -18.32 -29.38 -17.96
C PRO A 85 -18.61 -28.80 -19.35
N ASP A 86 -18.81 -27.48 -19.43
CA ASP A 86 -19.08 -26.77 -20.70
C ASP A 86 -17.83 -26.50 -21.56
N TYR A 87 -16.64 -26.98 -21.20
CA TYR A 87 -15.41 -26.67 -21.94
C TYR A 87 -15.50 -27.09 -23.42
N LYS A 88 -16.13 -28.24 -23.70
CA LYS A 88 -16.33 -28.76 -25.06
C LYS A 88 -17.22 -27.85 -25.93
N ASN A 89 -18.06 -27.03 -25.31
CA ASN A 89 -18.98 -26.12 -26.00
C ASN A 89 -18.30 -24.79 -26.37
N VAL A 90 -17.07 -24.54 -25.92
CA VAL A 90 -16.31 -23.34 -26.29
C VAL A 90 -15.88 -23.44 -27.75
N PRO A 91 -16.13 -22.40 -28.59
CA PRO A 91 -15.72 -22.40 -29.98
C PRO A 91 -14.22 -22.65 -30.13
N ILE A 92 -13.85 -23.49 -31.10
CA ILE A 92 -12.45 -23.83 -31.39
C ILE A 92 -11.61 -22.58 -31.67
N GLU A 93 -12.19 -21.59 -32.35
CA GLU A 93 -11.54 -20.31 -32.63
C GLU A 93 -11.15 -19.55 -31.35
N GLU A 94 -12.03 -19.50 -30.35
CA GLU A 94 -11.72 -18.84 -29.06
C GLU A 94 -10.64 -19.59 -28.29
N ARG A 95 -10.63 -20.92 -28.36
CA ARG A 95 -9.56 -21.74 -27.78
C ARG A 95 -8.22 -21.47 -28.47
N ASN A 96 -8.21 -21.43 -29.80
CA ASN A 96 -7.00 -21.16 -30.59
C ASN A 96 -6.43 -19.76 -30.32
N LEU A 97 -7.29 -18.74 -30.20
CA LEU A 97 -6.86 -17.39 -29.81
C LEU A 97 -6.21 -17.38 -28.43
N ASN A 98 -6.79 -18.11 -27.47
CA ASN A 98 -6.20 -18.26 -26.14
C ASN A 98 -4.84 -18.97 -26.19
N TYR A 99 -4.70 -20.05 -26.94
CA TYR A 99 -3.41 -20.73 -27.11
C TYR A 99 -2.32 -19.84 -27.72
N ARG A 100 -2.68 -18.89 -28.60
CA ARG A 100 -1.74 -17.87 -29.10
C ARG A 100 -1.32 -16.92 -27.99
N ALA A 101 -2.29 -16.40 -27.22
CA ALA A 101 -2.00 -15.54 -26.08
C ALA A 101 -1.13 -16.24 -25.01
N LEU A 102 -1.36 -17.53 -24.74
CA LEU A 102 -0.51 -18.33 -23.85
C LEU A 102 0.95 -18.39 -24.32
N ARG A 103 1.19 -18.55 -25.63
CA ARG A 103 2.55 -18.54 -26.21
C ARG A 103 3.24 -17.19 -26.09
N GLU A 104 2.48 -16.11 -26.13
CA GLU A 104 3.01 -14.75 -25.96
C GLU A 104 3.29 -14.43 -24.49
N VAL A 105 2.40 -14.84 -23.59
CA VAL A 105 2.51 -14.57 -22.15
C VAL A 105 3.63 -15.37 -21.48
N LEU A 106 3.89 -16.61 -21.91
CA LEU A 106 4.90 -17.48 -21.31
C LEU A 106 6.30 -16.82 -21.21
N PRO A 107 6.92 -16.33 -22.30
CA PRO A 107 8.23 -15.69 -22.21
C PRO A 107 8.19 -14.37 -21.41
N ILE A 108 7.06 -13.66 -21.40
CA ILE A 108 6.89 -12.43 -20.59
C ILE A 108 6.92 -12.78 -19.10
N ALA A 109 6.17 -13.80 -18.68
CA ALA A 109 6.13 -14.26 -17.30
C ALA A 109 7.50 -14.79 -16.83
N GLU A 110 8.23 -15.50 -17.70
CA GLU A 110 9.59 -15.95 -17.42
C GLU A 110 10.54 -14.76 -17.19
N ASN A 111 10.50 -13.74 -18.07
CA ASN A 111 11.31 -12.54 -17.90
C ASN A 111 10.98 -11.78 -16.59
N ILE A 112 9.69 -11.67 -16.24
CA ILE A 112 9.27 -11.05 -14.98
C ILE A 112 9.79 -11.85 -13.78
N LYS A 113 9.73 -13.18 -13.82
CA LYS A 113 10.29 -14.03 -12.77
C LYS A 113 11.78 -13.79 -12.58
N THR A 114 12.54 -13.68 -13.67
CA THR A 114 13.98 -13.38 -13.62
C THR A 114 14.24 -12.03 -12.94
N LYS A 115 13.49 -10.98 -13.32
CA LYS A 115 13.61 -9.65 -12.69
C LYS A 115 13.25 -9.65 -11.21
N LEU A 116 12.18 -10.35 -10.83
CA LEU A 116 11.79 -10.49 -9.43
C LEU A 116 12.84 -11.25 -8.62
N LEU A 117 13.44 -12.29 -9.20
CA LEU A 117 14.49 -13.05 -8.53
C LEU A 117 15.72 -12.19 -8.27
N GLU A 118 16.15 -11.39 -9.24
CA GLU A 118 17.25 -10.42 -9.10
C GLU A 118 16.93 -9.35 -8.05
N GLN A 119 15.71 -8.81 -8.06
CA GLN A 119 15.29 -7.84 -7.04
C GLN A 119 15.31 -8.47 -5.64
N TYR A 120 14.77 -9.68 -5.50
CA TYR A 120 14.72 -10.34 -4.20
C TYR A 120 16.11 -10.80 -3.72
N SER A 121 17.01 -11.20 -4.63
CA SER A 121 18.38 -11.59 -4.25
C SER A 121 19.13 -10.39 -3.70
N THR A 122 19.06 -9.24 -4.37
CA THR A 122 19.70 -8.00 -3.89
C THR A 122 19.13 -7.54 -2.54
N GLU A 123 17.80 -7.55 -2.38
CA GLU A 123 17.15 -7.24 -1.09
C GLU A 123 17.59 -8.21 0.03
N TYR A 124 17.69 -9.50 -0.28
CA TYR A 124 18.10 -10.52 0.68
C TYR A 124 19.57 -10.43 1.06
N GLU A 125 20.48 -10.14 0.12
CA GLU A 125 21.90 -9.92 0.41
C GLU A 125 22.11 -8.73 1.34
N LEU A 126 21.46 -7.60 1.05
CA LEU A 126 21.50 -6.41 1.91
C LEU A 126 20.96 -6.70 3.32
N TYR A 127 19.91 -7.51 3.42
CA TYR A 127 19.39 -7.96 4.70
C TYR A 127 20.43 -8.77 5.50
N GLN A 128 21.10 -9.73 4.85
CA GLN A 128 22.11 -10.55 5.51
C GLN A 128 23.32 -9.73 5.97
N GLU A 129 23.78 -8.78 5.14
CA GLU A 129 24.88 -7.87 5.51
C GLU A 129 24.51 -7.04 6.75
N ARG A 130 23.31 -6.43 6.75
CA ARG A 130 22.82 -5.63 7.88
C ARG A 130 22.71 -6.46 9.16
N LYS A 131 22.20 -7.69 9.06
CA LYS A 131 22.08 -8.63 10.18
C LYS A 131 23.46 -9.02 10.73
N ALA A 132 24.42 -9.35 9.86
CA ALA A 132 25.78 -9.68 10.26
C ALA A 132 26.50 -8.50 10.95
N LEU A 133 26.33 -7.28 10.44
CA LEU A 133 26.91 -6.07 11.05
C LEU A 133 26.33 -5.80 12.44
N GLN A 134 25.03 -6.00 12.61
CA GLN A 134 24.35 -5.85 13.90
C GLN A 134 24.89 -6.88 14.91
N GLU A 135 24.97 -8.16 14.52
CA GLU A 135 25.53 -9.21 15.38
C GLU A 135 27.00 -8.94 15.75
N PHE A 136 27.81 -8.42 14.82
CA PHE A 136 29.20 -8.05 15.10
C PHE A 136 29.32 -6.92 16.12
N LYS A 137 28.49 -5.87 15.98
CA LYS A 137 28.43 -4.75 16.94
C LYS A 137 28.03 -5.23 18.33
N GLU A 138 26.97 -6.04 18.43
CA GLU A 138 26.50 -6.60 19.69
C GLU A 138 27.56 -7.47 20.38
N LYS A 139 28.30 -8.30 19.61
CA LYS A 139 29.41 -9.10 20.15
C LYS A 139 30.55 -8.22 20.68
N ARG A 140 30.89 -7.15 19.95
CA ARG A 140 31.95 -6.20 20.36
C ARG A 140 31.56 -5.45 21.64
N GLU A 141 30.33 -4.97 21.73
CA GLU A 141 29.80 -4.27 22.91
C GLU A 141 29.75 -5.19 24.14
N LYS A 142 29.22 -6.41 23.99
CA LYS A 142 29.22 -7.41 25.08
C LYS A 142 30.63 -7.71 25.59
N LYS A 143 31.63 -7.77 24.69
CA LYS A 143 33.03 -7.96 25.06
C LYS A 143 33.58 -6.77 25.85
N LEU A 144 33.32 -5.53 25.41
CA LEU A 144 33.72 -4.32 26.14
C LEU A 144 33.11 -4.27 27.54
N LEU A 145 31.80 -4.51 27.66
CA LEU A 145 31.09 -4.56 28.95
C LEU A 145 31.64 -5.66 29.88
N SER A 146 32.06 -6.81 29.33
CA SER A 146 32.67 -7.88 30.13
C SER A 146 34.06 -7.53 30.65
N LEU A 147 34.85 -6.76 29.90
CA LEU A 147 36.17 -6.28 30.32
C LEU A 147 36.03 -5.23 31.44
N GLU A 148 35.12 -4.27 31.29
CA GLU A 148 34.86 -3.23 32.29
C GLU A 148 34.37 -3.78 33.64
N LYS A 149 33.60 -4.88 33.63
CA LYS A 149 33.17 -5.56 34.87
C LYS A 149 34.30 -6.27 35.60
N ASN A 150 35.39 -6.65 34.93
CA ASN A 150 36.52 -7.33 35.55
C ASN A 150 37.55 -6.36 36.16
N ASP A 151 37.54 -5.08 35.76
CA ASP A 151 38.44 -4.03 36.27
C ASP A 151 37.80 -3.16 37.37
N ALA A 152 36.60 -3.50 37.87
CA ALA A 152 35.99 -2.80 39.01
C ALA A 152 36.77 -3.11 40.30
N PRO A 153 37.36 -2.11 40.99
CA PRO A 153 37.94 -2.33 42.30
C PRO A 153 36.84 -2.72 43.27
N SER A 154 37.05 -3.80 44.01
CA SER A 154 36.31 -4.09 45.24
C SER A 154 36.56 -2.95 46.24
N ILE A 155 35.75 -1.90 46.18
CA ILE A 155 35.55 -1.00 47.32
C ILE A 155 34.35 -1.54 48.09
N GLN A 156 34.67 -2.36 49.10
CA GLN A 156 33.80 -2.51 50.26
C GLN A 156 33.67 -1.13 50.90
N ASN A 157 32.46 -0.56 50.94
CA ASN A 157 32.16 0.57 51.80
C ASN A 157 30.78 0.37 52.44
N ASP A 158 30.79 -0.45 53.50
CA ASP A 158 29.91 -0.26 54.65
C ASP A 158 30.22 1.09 55.29
N THR A 159 29.54 2.18 54.93
CA THR A 159 29.24 3.25 55.90
C THR A 159 28.10 4.12 55.40
N GLN A 160 26.89 3.77 55.84
CA GLN A 160 25.84 4.75 56.07
C GLN A 160 26.31 5.71 57.18
N LYS A 161 25.93 7.00 57.06
CA LYS A 161 25.90 8.07 58.09
C LYS A 161 26.99 9.15 58.04
N HIS A 162 26.82 10.12 57.15
CA HIS A 162 26.85 11.57 57.43
C HIS A 162 26.54 12.28 56.09
N LEU A 163 25.38 12.88 55.85
CA LEU A 163 25.05 14.22 56.30
C LEU A 163 23.52 14.47 56.11
N ASN A 164 22.72 14.26 57.16
CA ASN A 164 21.34 14.74 57.23
C ASN A 164 21.25 15.80 58.33
N THR A 165 21.70 17.01 58.04
CA THR A 165 21.29 18.20 58.80
C THR A 165 21.25 19.38 57.84
N ILE A 166 20.06 19.64 57.31
CA ILE A 166 19.39 20.94 57.16
C ILE A 166 18.26 20.69 56.16
N SER A 167 17.08 20.43 56.72
CA SER A 167 15.81 20.67 56.05
C SER A 167 15.20 21.92 56.67
N ASN A 168 14.43 22.63 55.86
CA ASN A 168 13.48 23.71 56.15
C ASN A 168 13.99 25.09 55.70
N ASN A 169 13.61 25.49 54.47
CA ASN A 169 12.58 26.51 54.27
C ASN A 169 12.20 26.62 52.77
N THR A 170 11.06 26.03 52.44
CA THR A 170 9.95 26.64 51.67
C THR A 170 10.24 27.33 50.33
N THR A 171 10.00 26.64 49.20
CA THR A 171 8.90 26.90 48.24
C THR A 171 8.96 25.92 47.04
N VAL A 172 7.87 25.18 46.84
CA VAL A 172 7.52 24.39 45.63
C VAL A 172 6.52 25.25 44.80
N PRO A 173 6.21 25.01 43.49
CA PRO A 173 5.82 23.72 42.88
C PRO A 173 6.62 23.38 41.59
N GLU A 174 7.03 22.14 41.31
CA GLU A 174 6.30 20.88 41.12
C GLU A 174 5.88 20.64 39.66
N LEU A 175 6.56 19.66 39.06
CA LEU A 175 6.14 18.89 37.89
C LEU A 175 4.85 18.14 38.23
N ASN A 176 3.88 18.14 37.31
CA ASN A 176 2.87 17.09 37.28
C ASN A 176 3.03 16.23 36.02
N ASN A 177 3.41 14.97 36.24
CA ASN A 177 3.07 13.85 35.37
C ASN A 177 1.56 13.59 35.49
N THR A 178 0.87 13.31 34.38
CA THR A 178 0.23 12.00 34.09
C THR A 178 -0.80 12.08 32.94
N TYR A 179 -0.63 11.17 31.98
CA TYR A 179 -1.61 10.48 31.13
C TYR A 179 -2.78 11.20 30.42
N LEU A 180 -2.82 10.93 29.10
CA LEU A 180 -4.01 10.75 28.24
C LEU A 180 -4.82 12.00 27.84
N ASN A 181 -4.74 12.39 26.55
CA ASN A 181 -5.87 12.36 25.57
C ASN A 181 -5.68 13.36 24.40
N ASN A 182 -5.90 12.83 23.18
CA ASN A 182 -6.24 13.49 21.90
C ASN A 182 -5.16 14.21 21.07
N PRO A 183 -4.82 13.72 19.86
CA PRO A 183 -4.25 14.56 18.81
C PRO A 183 -5.40 15.06 17.92
N THR A 184 -5.97 16.21 18.26
CA THR A 184 -6.80 16.97 17.31
C THR A 184 -6.46 18.44 17.47
N SER A 185 -5.43 18.88 16.76
CA SER A 185 -5.19 20.29 16.52
C SER A 185 -4.69 20.45 15.09
N PHE A 186 -5.53 21.08 14.28
CA PHE A 186 -5.16 21.62 12.98
C PHE A 186 -4.05 22.65 13.19
N GLU A 187 -2.86 22.40 12.63
CA GLU A 187 -1.85 23.45 12.50
C GLU A 187 -2.26 24.38 11.35
N LEU A 188 -2.72 25.57 11.71
CA LEU A 188 -2.84 26.70 10.78
C LEU A 188 -1.44 27.25 10.55
N ARG A 189 -0.90 27.08 9.34
CA ARG A 189 0.34 27.73 8.93
C ARG A 189 0.06 29.18 8.51
N PRO A 190 0.81 30.18 9.01
CA PRO A 190 0.66 31.56 8.56
C PRO A 190 0.93 31.67 7.05
N SER A 191 0.10 32.45 6.36
CA SER A 191 0.28 32.78 4.96
C SER A 191 1.48 33.70 4.78
N ASP A 192 2.53 33.20 4.13
CA ASP A 192 3.53 34.02 3.49
C ASP A 192 3.72 33.57 2.04
N HIS A 193 4.02 34.56 1.22
CA HIS A 193 3.67 34.67 -0.19
C HIS A 193 4.33 33.69 -1.17
N SER A 194 3.66 33.63 -2.33
CA SER A 194 4.06 33.17 -3.67
C SER A 194 3.89 31.69 -4.00
N ASP A 195 3.14 31.50 -5.10
CA ASP A 195 2.96 30.32 -5.94
C ASP A 195 1.99 29.25 -5.44
N HIS A 196 0.70 29.40 -5.79
CA HIS A 196 -0.08 28.32 -6.41
C HIS A 196 -1.34 28.87 -7.12
N ASN A 197 -1.48 28.49 -8.39
CA ASN A 197 -2.59 28.80 -9.28
C ASN A 197 -3.95 28.43 -8.64
N LEU A 198 -4.67 29.45 -8.18
CA LEU A 198 -6.08 29.34 -7.83
C LEU A 198 -6.89 29.32 -9.12
N ILE A 199 -7.61 28.22 -9.36
CA ILE A 199 -8.64 28.16 -10.38
C ILE A 199 -9.74 29.13 -9.95
N ASN A 200 -9.83 30.25 -10.68
CA ASN A 200 -10.88 31.23 -10.56
C ASN A 200 -12.19 30.60 -11.07
N PHE A 201 -13.14 30.35 -10.18
CA PHE A 201 -14.52 30.03 -10.56
C PHE A 201 -15.23 31.34 -10.83
N ASN A 202 -15.11 31.85 -12.05
CA ASN A 202 -16.05 32.85 -12.53
C ASN A 202 -17.40 32.16 -12.76
N GLU A 203 -18.40 32.68 -12.05
CA GLU A 203 -19.83 32.48 -12.29
C GLU A 203 -20.13 32.56 -13.79
N LEU A 204 -20.84 31.57 -14.31
CA LEU A 204 -21.49 31.66 -15.60
C LEU A 204 -22.98 31.43 -15.39
N ASP A 205 -23.71 32.46 -15.80
CA ASP A 205 -25.15 32.63 -15.70
C ASP A 205 -25.93 31.44 -16.28
N ASP A 206 -26.93 31.05 -15.50
CA ASP A 206 -27.96 30.08 -15.82
C ASP A 206 -29.00 30.75 -16.73
N ASN A 207 -28.84 30.70 -18.06
CA ASN A 207 -29.90 30.93 -19.05
C ASN A 207 -29.42 30.67 -20.49
N THR A 208 -29.52 29.41 -20.95
CA THR A 208 -30.01 29.02 -22.30
C THR A 208 -29.76 27.53 -22.54
N LEU A 209 -30.81 26.70 -22.42
CA LEU A 209 -30.81 25.36 -23.04
C LEU A 209 -31.35 25.46 -24.48
N PRO A 210 -30.73 24.73 -25.41
CA PRO A 210 -31.48 23.96 -26.38
C PRO A 210 -31.27 22.46 -26.18
N SER A 211 -32.40 21.75 -26.26
CA SER A 211 -32.56 20.31 -26.22
C SER A 211 -31.79 19.60 -27.36
N ASN A 212 -31.34 18.38 -27.06
CA ASN A 212 -30.74 17.35 -27.93
C ASN A 212 -29.28 17.53 -28.40
N SER A 213 -28.36 16.91 -27.67
CA SER A 213 -27.23 16.18 -28.27
C SER A 213 -26.61 15.19 -27.28
N LYS A 214 -26.33 13.97 -27.77
CA LYS A 214 -25.57 12.90 -27.10
C LYS A 214 -24.44 13.45 -26.21
N ILE A 215 -24.35 12.99 -24.97
CA ILE A 215 -23.26 13.31 -24.05
C ILE A 215 -21.95 12.81 -24.67
N GLN A 216 -21.23 13.72 -25.31
CA GLN A 216 -19.91 13.49 -25.88
C GLN A 216 -18.89 13.88 -24.79
N PHE A 217 -18.30 12.87 -24.15
CA PHE A 217 -17.30 13.11 -23.11
C PHE A 217 -16.03 13.72 -23.73
N ASN A 218 -15.85 15.02 -23.51
CA ASN A 218 -14.68 15.76 -23.95
C ASN A 218 -13.52 15.47 -22.98
N GLN A 219 -12.54 14.65 -23.40
CA GLN A 219 -11.42 14.24 -22.53
C GLN A 219 -10.33 15.33 -22.37
N SER A 220 -10.47 16.48 -23.03
CA SER A 220 -9.49 17.58 -22.99
C SER A 220 -9.47 18.39 -21.69
N THR A 221 -10.47 18.23 -20.81
CA THR A 221 -10.48 18.85 -19.47
C THR A 221 -10.01 17.93 -18.35
N LYS A 222 -9.46 16.74 -18.69
CA LYS A 222 -8.78 15.92 -17.69
C LYS A 222 -7.55 16.70 -17.18
N PRO A 223 -7.46 17.03 -15.87
CA PRO A 223 -6.34 17.79 -15.35
C PRO A 223 -5.03 17.06 -15.65
N MET A 224 -4.10 17.77 -16.29
CA MET A 224 -2.79 17.23 -16.64
C MET A 224 -1.97 16.90 -15.39
N LEU A 225 -1.35 15.72 -15.44
CA LEU A 225 -0.65 15.07 -14.34
C LEU A 225 0.75 15.68 -14.13
N TYR A 226 0.87 16.71 -13.30
CA TYR A 226 2.17 17.15 -12.81
C TYR A 226 2.70 16.12 -11.81
N LYS A 227 3.66 15.31 -12.27
CA LYS A 227 4.48 14.40 -11.46
C LYS A 227 5.41 15.23 -10.57
N ASN A 228 5.00 15.54 -9.34
CA ASN A 228 5.91 16.06 -8.33
C ASN A 228 5.47 15.59 -6.95
N THR A 229 5.74 14.32 -6.63
CA THR A 229 5.65 13.84 -5.25
C THR A 229 6.78 12.87 -4.96
N THR A 230 7.84 13.36 -4.34
CA THR A 230 8.93 12.59 -3.73
C THR A 230 8.42 11.96 -2.42
N SER A 231 7.34 11.19 -2.50
CA SER A 231 6.81 10.44 -1.37
C SER A 231 7.37 9.02 -1.44
N PRO A 232 7.94 8.47 -0.34
CA PRO A 232 8.50 7.12 -0.32
C PRO A 232 7.46 6.02 -0.64
N TYR A 233 6.18 6.37 -0.68
CA TYR A 233 5.07 5.45 -0.98
C TYR A 233 4.53 5.57 -2.42
N ASN A 234 5.13 6.37 -3.31
CA ASN A 234 4.60 6.68 -4.65
C ASN A 234 3.15 7.22 -4.64
N LEU A 235 2.66 7.70 -3.50
CA LEU A 235 1.34 8.31 -3.36
C LEU A 235 1.43 9.81 -3.59
N ARG A 236 0.45 10.36 -4.32
CA ARG A 236 0.36 11.79 -4.55
C ARG A 236 -0.09 12.53 -3.29
N GLN A 237 0.70 13.50 -2.82
CA GLN A 237 0.26 14.47 -1.82
C GLN A 237 -0.85 15.35 -2.41
N ILE A 238 -1.98 15.43 -1.71
CA ILE A 238 -3.11 16.29 -2.07
C ILE A 238 -3.34 17.25 -0.91
N ILE A 239 -3.28 18.56 -1.21
CA ILE A 239 -3.65 19.60 -0.25
C ILE A 239 -5.16 19.81 -0.38
N VAL A 240 -5.85 19.74 0.75
CA VAL A 240 -7.31 19.88 0.83
C VAL A 240 -7.65 21.08 1.72
N PRO A 241 -8.63 21.93 1.35
CA PRO A 241 -9.10 23.00 2.22
C PRO A 241 -9.57 22.46 3.57
N GLY A 242 -9.12 23.06 4.69
CA GLY A 242 -9.49 22.61 6.03
C GLY A 242 -11.00 22.68 6.32
N ASN A 243 -11.75 23.48 5.56
CA ASN A 243 -13.20 23.61 5.66
C ASN A 243 -13.98 22.62 4.76
N LEU A 244 -13.31 21.71 4.04
CA LEU A 244 -13.96 20.79 3.09
C LEU A 244 -15.06 19.98 3.77
N THR A 245 -14.75 19.35 4.91
CA THR A 245 -15.71 18.51 5.64
C THR A 245 -16.92 19.31 6.08
N LYS A 246 -16.71 20.54 6.58
CA LYS A 246 -17.80 21.43 7.01
C LYS A 246 -18.72 21.76 5.84
N ARG A 247 -18.17 22.18 4.70
CA ARG A 247 -18.95 22.50 3.50
C ARG A 247 -19.68 21.27 2.95
N PHE A 248 -19.04 20.10 2.94
CA PHE A 248 -19.68 18.87 2.53
C PHE A 248 -20.91 18.56 3.37
N LEU A 249 -20.80 18.68 4.70
CA LEU A 249 -21.92 18.46 5.62
C LEU A 249 -23.05 19.48 5.44
N GLU A 250 -22.72 20.77 5.24
CA GLU A 250 -23.71 21.81 4.93
C GLU A 250 -24.51 21.50 3.65
N GLN A 251 -23.84 21.00 2.61
CA GLN A 251 -24.51 20.63 1.35
C GLN A 251 -25.30 19.32 1.46
N ALA A 252 -24.77 18.33 2.18
CA ALA A 252 -25.43 17.05 2.40
C ALA A 252 -26.67 17.15 3.31
N GLN A 253 -26.75 18.18 4.15
CA GLN A 253 -27.79 18.36 5.17
C GLN A 253 -29.21 18.25 4.59
N ARG A 254 -29.49 18.88 3.45
CA ARG A 254 -30.82 18.83 2.81
C ARG A 254 -31.18 17.42 2.36
N ASN A 255 -30.20 16.65 1.88
CA ASN A 255 -30.41 15.27 1.45
C ASN A 255 -30.63 14.37 2.67
N THR A 256 -29.88 14.57 3.76
CA THR A 256 -30.10 13.89 5.04
C THR A 256 -31.51 14.14 5.58
N PHE A 257 -32.02 15.38 5.53
CA PHE A 257 -33.39 15.68 5.94
C PHE A 257 -34.46 14.98 5.10
N ASN A 258 -34.18 14.78 3.81
CA ASN A 258 -35.08 14.11 2.88
C ASN A 258 -34.89 12.58 2.85
N ASN A 259 -34.09 12.03 3.77
CA ASN A 259 -33.76 10.60 3.80
C ASN A 259 -33.10 10.10 2.51
N LEU A 260 -32.35 10.99 1.83
CA LEU A 260 -31.57 10.70 0.64
C LEU A 260 -30.10 10.61 1.02
N GLU A 261 -29.44 9.53 0.61
CA GLU A 261 -28.02 9.33 0.87
C GLU A 261 -27.17 10.31 0.05
N THR A 262 -26.18 10.92 0.70
CA THR A 262 -25.13 11.69 0.03
C THR A 262 -23.78 11.20 0.56
N CYS A 263 -23.07 10.46 -0.29
CA CYS A 263 -21.80 9.84 0.08
C CYS A 263 -20.63 10.65 -0.50
N GLY A 264 -19.69 11.00 0.36
CA GLY A 264 -18.39 11.57 -0.03
C GLY A 264 -17.29 10.73 0.62
N ILE A 265 -16.32 10.26 -0.15
CA ILE A 265 -15.21 9.45 0.35
C ILE A 265 -13.94 10.29 0.24
N LEU A 266 -13.34 10.59 1.39
CA LEU A 266 -11.98 11.11 1.48
C LEU A 266 -11.15 10.08 2.24
N ALA A 267 -10.25 9.39 1.54
CA ALA A 267 -9.41 8.35 2.10
C ALA A 267 -7.93 8.69 1.89
N GLY A 268 -7.12 8.52 2.93
CA GLY A 268 -5.68 8.78 2.91
C GLY A 268 -5.06 8.52 4.29
N LYS A 269 -3.74 8.37 4.33
CA LYS A 269 -2.97 8.28 5.57
C LYS A 269 -2.42 9.68 5.89
N LEU A 270 -2.71 10.17 7.10
CA LEU A 270 -2.17 11.42 7.65
C LEU A 270 -0.71 11.24 8.05
#